data_AF-A0A8H6TAA1-F1
#
_entry.id   AF-A0A8H6TAA1-F1
#
_cell.length_a   1.000
_cell.length_b   1.000
_cell.length_c   1.000
_cell.angle_alpha   90.00
_cell.angle_beta   90.00
_cell.angle_gamma   90.00
#
_symmetry.space_group_name_H-M   'P 1'
#
loop_
_entity.id
_entity.type
_entity.pdbx_description
1 polymer ?
#
loop_
_entity_poly.entity_id
_entity_poly.type
_entity_poly.pdbx_seq_one_letter_code
_entity_poly.pdbx_strand_id
1 'polypeptide(L)'
;MNKVIERNKVYYEKYPRDMKRPGGIDRVHQLVLRAANDLELFNKLSYRILHKIEDVQQCDSNPFYAILHEVIYCQGRAANWPYREILDNYPQFIWRSGKQDTNSPIYFTGEMIFPEMLDEYANLRPLKGVANMLAEYTGWPALYDEEKLRNNTVKITAATYFEDMYVDFARAQKTACSIGNLQQYISNQHLHSAIRKDPATILGALFTISRREMD
;
A
#
# COMPACT_ATOMS: atom_id res chain seq x y z
N MET A 1 -19.58 19.95 -0.21
CA MET A 1 -18.82 19.46 -1.38
C MET A 1 -18.30 20.59 -2.26
N ASN A 2 -19.16 21.52 -2.71
CA ASN A 2 -18.77 22.57 -3.68
C ASN A 2 -17.63 23.52 -3.25
N LYS A 3 -17.55 23.95 -1.98
CA LYS A 3 -16.46 24.81 -1.50
C LYS A 3 -15.08 24.13 -1.41
N VAL A 4 -15.06 22.82 -1.18
CA VAL A 4 -13.83 22.02 -1.16
C VAL A 4 -13.37 21.77 -2.59
N ILE A 5 -14.31 21.50 -3.51
CA ILE A 5 -14.04 21.33 -4.94
C ILE A 5 -13.47 22.62 -5.54
N GLU A 6 -14.04 23.80 -5.22
CA GLU A 6 -13.48 25.08 -5.66
C GLU A 6 -12.06 25.33 -5.15
N ARG A 7 -11.80 25.07 -3.86
CA ARG A 7 -10.48 25.28 -3.27
C ARG A 7 -9.44 24.28 -3.78
N ASN A 8 -9.85 23.07 -4.13
CA ASN A 8 -8.97 22.05 -4.70
C ASN A 8 -8.78 22.19 -6.23
N LYS A 9 -9.43 23.18 -6.90
CA LYS A 9 -9.28 23.42 -8.35
C LYS A 9 -7.83 23.59 -8.76
N VAL A 10 -7.05 24.41 -8.05
CA VAL A 10 -5.62 24.65 -8.36
C VAL A 10 -4.81 23.35 -8.33
N TYR A 11 -5.11 22.45 -7.40
CA TYR A 11 -4.43 21.16 -7.30
C TYR A 11 -4.82 20.23 -8.46
N TYR A 12 -6.11 20.09 -8.77
CA TYR A 12 -6.58 19.22 -9.86
C TYR A 12 -6.35 19.81 -11.26
N GLU A 13 -6.19 21.13 -11.40
CA GLU A 13 -5.69 21.78 -12.62
C GLU A 13 -4.23 21.41 -12.88
N LYS A 14 -3.41 21.38 -11.82
CA LYS A 14 -2.00 20.96 -11.89
C LYS A 14 -1.84 19.45 -12.04
N TYR A 15 -2.75 18.65 -11.47
CA TYR A 15 -2.73 17.19 -11.48
C TYR A 15 -4.08 16.58 -11.91
N PRO A 16 -4.48 16.75 -13.18
CA PRO A 16 -5.81 16.34 -13.66
C PRO A 16 -6.04 14.82 -13.61
N ARG A 17 -4.97 14.02 -13.58
CA ARG A 17 -5.04 12.56 -13.43
C ARG A 17 -5.46 12.13 -12.02
N ASP A 18 -5.20 12.95 -11.00
CA ASP A 18 -5.53 12.65 -9.62
C ASP A 18 -7.02 12.83 -9.31
N MET A 19 -7.75 13.55 -10.17
CA MET A 19 -9.21 13.66 -10.10
C MET A 19 -9.91 12.29 -10.27
N LYS A 20 -9.28 11.37 -11.00
CA LYS A 20 -9.78 10.00 -11.23
C LYS A 20 -9.28 8.98 -10.20
N ARG A 21 -8.37 9.35 -9.29
CA ARG A 21 -7.82 8.45 -8.26
C ARG A 21 -8.71 8.51 -7.01
N PRO A 22 -9.52 7.49 -6.69
CA PRO A 22 -10.49 7.62 -5.62
C PRO A 22 -9.82 7.63 -4.25
N GLY A 23 -10.00 8.71 -3.49
CA GLY A 23 -10.08 8.74 -2.02
C GLY A 23 -8.78 8.86 -1.22
N GLY A 24 -7.59 8.74 -1.83
CA GLY A 24 -6.32 8.82 -1.10
C GLY A 24 -5.84 10.25 -0.85
N ILE A 25 -5.55 10.98 -1.94
CA ILE A 25 -4.85 12.26 -1.86
C ILE A 25 -5.71 13.39 -1.29
N ASP A 26 -7.02 13.37 -1.53
CA ASP A 26 -7.93 14.35 -0.91
C ASP A 26 -7.97 14.18 0.61
N ARG A 27 -7.92 12.93 1.13
CA ARG A 27 -7.89 12.69 2.58
C ARG A 27 -6.63 13.30 3.21
N VAL A 28 -5.47 13.14 2.56
CA VAL A 28 -4.21 13.77 2.99
C VAL A 28 -4.32 15.29 2.92
N HIS A 29 -4.82 15.84 1.82
CA HIS A 29 -5.01 17.28 1.65
C HIS A 29 -5.92 17.88 2.73
N GLN A 30 -7.07 17.26 3.02
CA GLN A 30 -7.96 17.71 4.08
C GLN A 30 -7.32 17.65 5.46
N LEU A 31 -6.48 16.63 5.73
CA LEU A 31 -5.79 16.50 7.00
C LEU A 31 -4.76 17.62 7.18
N VAL A 32 -3.89 17.82 6.20
CA VAL A 32 -2.85 18.87 6.20
C VAL A 32 -3.48 20.24 6.32
N LEU A 33 -4.51 20.52 5.53
CA LEU A 33 -5.15 21.83 5.58
C LEU A 33 -5.78 22.11 6.95
N ARG A 34 -6.49 21.15 7.53
CA ARG A 34 -7.09 21.37 8.86
C ARG A 34 -6.01 21.59 9.92
N ALA A 35 -4.90 20.87 9.85
CA ALA A 35 -3.77 21.09 10.72
C ALA A 35 -3.18 22.51 10.53
N ALA A 36 -3.03 22.98 9.29
CA ALA A 36 -2.57 24.34 9.00
C ALA A 36 -3.53 25.41 9.55
N ASN A 37 -4.84 25.25 9.36
CA ASN A 37 -5.85 26.16 9.90
C ASN A 37 -5.85 26.17 11.44
N ASP A 38 -5.69 25.01 12.09
CA ASP A 38 -5.61 24.92 13.55
C ASP A 38 -4.39 25.68 14.09
N LEU A 39 -3.24 25.55 13.42
CA LEU A 39 -2.03 26.29 13.77
C LEU A 39 -2.22 27.80 13.56
N GLU A 40 -2.85 28.23 12.48
CA GLU A 40 -3.11 29.66 12.21
C GLU A 40 -4.08 30.27 13.23
N LEU A 41 -5.16 29.57 13.57
CA LEU A 41 -6.23 30.10 14.43
C LEU A 41 -5.94 29.94 15.93
N PHE A 42 -5.31 28.84 16.32
CA PHE A 42 -5.16 28.47 17.74
C PHE A 42 -3.69 28.36 18.19
N ASN A 43 -2.74 28.51 17.27
CA ASN A 43 -1.30 28.28 17.52
C ASN A 43 -1.00 26.89 18.10
N LYS A 44 -1.88 25.91 17.87
CA LYS A 44 -1.75 24.51 18.29
C LYS A 44 -2.67 23.62 17.48
N LEU A 45 -2.31 22.34 17.35
CA LEU A 45 -3.20 21.33 16.78
C LEU A 45 -4.34 21.02 17.76
N SER A 46 -5.58 21.02 17.28
CA SER A 46 -6.72 20.63 18.10
C SER A 46 -6.68 19.13 18.40
N TYR A 47 -7.27 18.74 19.53
CA TYR A 47 -7.45 17.32 19.88
C TYR A 47 -8.10 16.51 18.75
N ARG A 48 -9.07 17.11 18.05
CA ARG A 48 -9.75 16.49 16.92
C ARG A 48 -8.79 16.15 15.78
N ILE A 49 -7.83 17.03 15.47
CA ILE A 49 -6.85 16.78 14.42
C ILE A 49 -5.80 15.79 14.87
N LEU A 50 -5.32 15.88 16.11
CA LEU A 50 -4.41 14.88 16.69
C LEU A 50 -5.00 13.46 16.60
N HIS A 51 -6.23 13.27 17.09
CA HIS A 51 -6.92 11.98 16.97
C HIS A 51 -7.12 11.54 15.52
N LYS A 52 -7.34 12.49 14.59
CA LYS A 52 -7.50 12.13 13.18
C LYS A 52 -6.20 11.71 12.51
N ILE A 53 -5.07 12.28 12.93
CA ILE A 53 -3.72 11.88 12.52
C ILE A 53 -3.43 10.48 13.04
N GLU A 54 -3.73 10.22 14.31
CA GLU A 54 -3.58 8.90 14.92
C GLU A 54 -4.43 7.84 14.18
N ASP A 55 -5.70 8.12 13.90
CA ASP A 55 -6.60 7.21 13.17
C ASP A 55 -6.11 6.83 11.76
N VAL A 56 -5.32 7.70 11.09
CA VAL A 56 -4.76 7.41 9.76
C VAL A 56 -3.44 6.65 9.84
N GLN A 57 -2.78 6.63 10.99
CA GLN A 57 -1.50 5.97 11.24
C GLN A 57 -1.72 4.67 12.02
N GLN A 58 -2.36 3.70 11.37
CA GLN A 58 -2.88 2.51 12.04
C GLN A 58 -1.81 1.55 12.60
N CYS A 59 -0.53 1.76 12.31
CA CYS A 59 0.56 0.88 12.75
C CYS A 59 0.61 0.72 14.28
N ASP A 60 0.40 1.80 15.03
CA ASP A 60 0.49 1.79 16.51
C ASP A 60 -0.59 0.90 17.17
N SER A 61 -1.76 0.81 16.53
CA SER A 61 -2.89 -0.01 16.99
C SER A 61 -2.93 -1.42 16.39
N ASN A 62 -2.05 -1.72 15.41
CA ASN A 62 -2.03 -2.99 14.68
C ASN A 62 -0.61 -3.58 14.64
N PRO A 63 -0.07 -4.05 15.77
CA PRO A 63 1.31 -4.50 15.89
C PRO A 63 1.63 -5.68 14.96
N PHE A 64 0.69 -6.61 14.73
CA PHE A 64 0.90 -7.70 13.78
C PHE A 64 1.04 -7.20 12.34
N TYR A 65 0.25 -6.21 11.94
CA TYR A 65 0.37 -5.62 10.61
C TYR A 65 1.75 -4.98 10.42
N ALA A 66 2.23 -4.23 11.42
CA ALA A 66 3.53 -3.56 11.34
C ALA A 66 4.71 -4.55 11.40
N ILE A 67 4.69 -5.49 12.33
CA ILE A 67 5.82 -6.40 12.59
C ILE A 67 5.89 -7.53 11.57
N LEU A 68 4.74 -8.05 11.13
CA LEU A 68 4.71 -9.17 10.18
C LEU A 68 4.77 -8.71 8.71
N HIS A 69 4.71 -7.40 8.45
CA HIS A 69 4.49 -6.82 7.12
C HIS A 69 5.39 -7.41 6.03
N GLU A 70 6.68 -7.55 6.31
CA GLU A 70 7.64 -8.08 5.34
C GLU A 70 7.81 -9.59 5.46
N VAL A 71 7.81 -10.13 6.68
CA VAL A 71 8.13 -11.55 6.94
C VAL A 71 7.09 -12.51 6.41
N ILE A 72 5.86 -12.07 6.14
CA ILE A 72 4.84 -12.91 5.46
C ILE A 72 5.26 -13.35 4.05
N TYR A 73 6.25 -12.70 3.44
CA TYR A 73 6.77 -13.04 2.13
C TYR A 73 8.08 -13.83 2.16
N CYS A 74 8.63 -14.12 3.34
CA CYS A 74 9.91 -14.80 3.45
C CYS A 74 9.82 -16.28 3.07
N GLN A 75 10.79 -16.72 2.26
CA GLN A 75 10.96 -18.10 1.82
C GLN A 75 12.46 -18.40 1.70
N GLY A 76 12.99 -19.25 2.59
CA GLY A 76 14.41 -19.67 2.59
C GLY A 76 15.43 -18.56 2.89
N ARG A 77 14.97 -17.35 3.23
CA ARG A 77 15.83 -16.19 3.52
C ARG A 77 15.17 -15.24 4.51
N ALA A 78 15.99 -14.51 5.24
CA ALA A 78 15.58 -13.41 6.11
C ALA A 78 15.00 -12.24 5.30
N ALA A 79 14.14 -11.43 5.93
CA ALA A 79 13.62 -10.19 5.34
C ALA A 79 14.72 -9.13 5.32
N ASN A 80 15.36 -8.90 6.47
CA ASN A 80 16.45 -7.92 6.67
C ASN A 80 16.11 -6.49 6.25
N TRP A 81 14.85 -6.05 6.39
CA TRP A 81 14.43 -4.67 6.14
C TRP A 81 14.88 -4.13 4.76
N PRO A 82 14.61 -4.85 3.66
CA PRO A 82 15.26 -4.59 2.37
C PRO A 82 14.83 -3.23 1.79
N TYR A 83 13.62 -2.76 2.11
CA TYR A 83 13.15 -1.45 1.69
C TYR A 83 13.93 -0.31 2.35
N ARG A 84 14.44 -0.49 3.58
CA ARG A 84 15.27 0.52 4.22
C ARG A 84 16.60 0.65 3.50
N GLU A 85 17.25 -0.44 3.13
CA GLU A 85 18.49 -0.41 2.35
C GLU A 85 18.27 0.22 0.97
N ILE A 86 17.18 -0.16 0.28
CA ILE A 86 16.83 0.41 -1.03
C ILE A 86 16.66 1.93 -0.93
N LEU A 87 16.03 2.43 0.14
CA LEU A 87 15.74 3.84 0.33
C LEU A 87 16.99 4.73 0.33
N ASP A 88 18.17 4.20 0.72
CA ASP A 88 19.43 4.95 0.69
C ASP A 88 19.86 5.33 -0.74
N ASN A 89 19.42 4.57 -1.75
CA ASN A 89 19.64 4.88 -3.16
C ASN A 89 18.62 5.89 -3.73
N TYR A 90 17.60 6.26 -2.94
CA TYR A 90 16.51 7.15 -3.36
C TYR A 90 16.28 8.28 -2.35
N PRO A 91 17.25 9.21 -2.21
CA PRO A 91 17.19 10.28 -1.20
C PRO A 91 15.94 11.17 -1.31
N GLN A 92 15.29 11.25 -2.48
CA GLN A 92 14.05 11.99 -2.67
C GLN A 92 12.85 11.48 -1.86
N PHE A 93 12.92 10.27 -1.32
CA PHE A 93 11.91 9.70 -0.41
C PHE A 93 12.25 9.92 1.08
N ILE A 94 13.42 10.48 1.40
CA ILE A 94 13.87 10.72 2.78
C ILE A 94 13.52 12.14 3.20
N TRP A 95 12.56 12.28 4.12
CA TRP A 95 12.01 13.58 4.54
C TRP A 95 12.71 14.22 5.76
N ARG A 96 13.73 13.56 6.34
CA ARG A 96 14.34 13.93 7.64
C ARG A 96 14.95 15.34 7.68
N SER A 97 15.39 15.88 6.54
CA SER A 97 15.98 17.21 6.43
C SER A 97 15.01 18.30 5.97
N GLY A 98 13.71 17.97 5.85
CA GLY A 98 12.70 18.87 5.31
C GLY A 98 12.82 19.07 3.80
N LYS A 99 11.73 19.55 3.18
CA LYS A 99 11.70 19.81 1.75
C LYS A 99 12.59 21.02 1.43
N GLN A 100 13.67 20.82 0.67
CA GLN A 100 14.56 21.93 0.28
C GLN A 100 13.93 22.86 -0.76
N ASP A 101 13.00 22.36 -1.57
CA ASP A 101 12.35 23.12 -2.65
C ASP A 101 10.83 22.89 -2.66
N THR A 102 10.03 23.96 -2.59
CA THR A 102 8.57 23.90 -2.63
C THR A 102 8.01 23.36 -3.94
N ASN A 103 8.74 23.43 -5.05
CA ASN A 103 8.28 23.01 -6.38
C ASN A 103 8.51 21.52 -6.69
N SER A 104 9.38 20.85 -5.96
CA SER A 104 9.64 19.42 -6.13
C SER A 104 8.42 18.57 -5.71
N PRO A 105 8.11 17.46 -6.39
CA PRO A 105 7.00 16.59 -6.00
C PRO A 105 7.26 15.93 -4.63
N ILE A 106 6.17 15.54 -3.95
CA ILE A 106 6.25 14.74 -2.72
C ILE A 106 6.23 13.27 -3.11
N TYR A 107 7.29 12.55 -2.76
CA TYR A 107 7.44 11.12 -2.93
C TYR A 107 6.98 10.34 -1.70
N PHE A 108 6.04 9.41 -1.89
CA PHE A 108 5.52 8.56 -0.83
C PHE A 108 6.07 7.15 -0.95
N THR A 109 6.41 6.54 0.17
CA THR A 109 6.96 5.17 0.23
C THR A 109 5.87 4.09 0.11
N GLY A 110 4.59 4.45 0.01
CA GLY A 110 3.49 3.49 0.01
C GLY A 110 3.25 2.91 1.41
N GLU A 111 3.08 1.59 1.50
CA GLU A 111 2.80 0.87 2.76
C GLU A 111 4.06 0.29 3.42
N MET A 112 5.25 0.68 2.97
CA MET A 112 6.50 0.14 3.49
C MET A 112 6.68 0.47 4.98
N ILE A 113 7.08 -0.54 5.76
CA ILE A 113 7.42 -0.41 7.17
C ILE A 113 8.94 -0.29 7.29
N PHE A 114 9.40 0.70 8.05
CA PHE A 114 10.81 0.93 8.31
C PHE A 114 11.15 0.61 9.78
N PRO A 115 12.37 0.11 10.07
CA PRO A 115 12.75 -0.24 11.43
C PRO A 115 12.67 0.96 12.39
N GLU A 116 12.91 2.18 11.91
CA GLU A 116 12.83 3.39 12.74
C GLU A 116 11.39 3.76 13.12
N MET A 117 10.37 3.28 12.38
CA MET A 117 8.97 3.46 12.79
C MET A 117 8.70 2.81 14.14
N LEU A 118 9.40 1.72 14.47
CA LEU A 118 9.27 1.05 15.76
C LEU A 118 9.81 1.90 16.92
N ASP A 119 10.65 2.90 16.65
CA ASP A 119 11.09 3.88 17.64
C ASP A 119 10.10 5.05 17.75
N GLU A 120 9.35 5.37 16.70
CA GLU A 120 8.42 6.50 16.65
C GLU A 120 7.07 6.15 17.28
N TYR A 121 6.53 4.97 16.96
CA TYR A 121 5.25 4.48 17.46
C TYR A 121 5.36 3.96 18.88
N ALA A 122 4.68 4.65 19.82
CA ALA A 122 4.83 4.42 21.25
C ALA A 122 4.50 2.96 21.66
N ASN A 123 3.47 2.36 21.06
CA ASN A 123 3.05 1.00 21.37
C ASN A 123 3.90 -0.07 20.66
N LEU A 124 4.66 0.31 19.62
CA LEU A 124 5.55 -0.61 18.91
C LEU A 124 6.96 -0.68 19.51
N ARG A 125 7.41 0.34 20.24
CA ARG A 125 8.75 0.38 20.89
C ARG A 125 9.11 -0.89 21.67
N PRO A 126 8.22 -1.42 22.55
CA PRO A 126 8.55 -2.63 23.31
C PRO A 126 8.74 -3.86 22.43
N LEU A 127 8.15 -3.87 21.23
CA LEU A 127 8.18 -4.99 20.29
C LEU A 127 9.34 -4.92 19.29
N LYS A 128 10.12 -3.85 19.29
CA LYS A 128 11.24 -3.65 18.36
C LYS A 128 12.23 -4.81 18.35
N GLY A 129 12.58 -5.33 19.53
CA GLY A 129 13.47 -6.49 19.64
C GLY A 129 12.92 -7.72 18.91
N VAL A 130 11.63 -8.02 19.10
CA VAL A 130 10.95 -9.14 18.44
C VAL A 130 10.88 -8.92 16.93
N ALA A 131 10.58 -7.70 16.49
CA ALA A 131 10.52 -7.37 15.07
C ALA A 131 11.87 -7.61 14.37
N ASN A 132 12.98 -7.20 15.00
CA ASN A 132 14.31 -7.45 14.45
C ASN A 132 14.67 -8.94 14.44
N MET A 133 14.34 -9.69 15.50
CA MET A 133 14.55 -11.14 15.51
C MET A 133 13.80 -11.85 14.37
N LEU A 134 12.57 -11.41 14.07
CA LEU A 134 11.79 -11.94 12.95
C LEU A 134 12.38 -11.53 11.60
N ALA A 135 12.82 -10.28 11.47
CA ALA A 135 13.43 -9.78 10.24
C ALA A 135 14.73 -10.51 9.89
N GLU A 136 15.52 -10.88 10.90
CA GLU A 136 16.81 -11.61 10.78
C GLU A 136 16.64 -13.13 10.70
N TYR A 137 15.45 -13.67 11.01
CA TYR A 137 15.23 -15.12 11.00
C TYR A 137 15.40 -15.70 9.59
N THR A 138 16.25 -16.72 9.44
CA THR A 138 16.57 -17.34 8.15
C THR A 138 15.88 -18.69 7.93
N GLY A 139 15.25 -19.26 8.96
CA GLY A 139 14.64 -20.59 8.92
C GLY A 139 13.27 -20.65 8.24
N TRP A 140 12.88 -19.64 7.46
CA TRP A 140 11.57 -19.62 6.80
C TRP A 140 11.46 -20.76 5.78
N PRO A 141 10.45 -21.65 5.92
CA PRO A 141 10.26 -22.74 5.00
C PRO A 141 9.84 -22.24 3.61
N ALA A 142 9.80 -23.15 2.64
CA ALA A 142 9.11 -22.88 1.39
C ALA A 142 7.62 -22.65 1.66
N LEU A 143 7.10 -21.50 1.21
CA LEU A 143 5.67 -21.18 1.28
C LEU A 143 4.90 -21.94 0.21
N TYR A 144 5.52 -22.15 -0.96
CA TYR A 144 4.87 -22.72 -2.12
C TYR A 144 5.69 -23.87 -2.71
N ASP A 145 4.99 -24.93 -3.09
CA ASP A 145 5.51 -26.01 -3.92
C ASP A 145 5.22 -25.67 -5.39
N GLU A 146 6.22 -25.12 -6.08
CA GLU A 146 6.03 -24.64 -7.44
C GLU A 146 5.68 -25.75 -8.44
N GLU A 147 6.15 -26.99 -8.20
CA GLU A 147 5.82 -28.12 -9.07
C GLU A 147 4.35 -28.49 -8.94
N LYS A 148 3.81 -28.50 -7.70
CA LYS A 148 2.38 -28.67 -7.48
C LYS A 148 1.56 -27.54 -8.07
N LEU A 149 2.03 -26.29 -7.96
CA LEU A 149 1.33 -25.14 -8.56
C LEU A 149 1.29 -25.25 -10.09
N ARG A 150 2.40 -25.64 -10.74
CA ARG A 150 2.45 -25.87 -12.19
C ARG A 150 1.49 -26.97 -12.64
N ASN A 151 1.42 -28.06 -11.89
CA ASN A 151 0.58 -29.22 -12.20
C ASN A 151 -0.85 -29.12 -11.61
N ASN A 152 -1.25 -27.94 -11.14
CA ASN A 152 -2.56 -27.75 -10.52
C ASN A 152 -3.70 -28.01 -11.54
N THR A 153 -4.63 -28.89 -11.16
CA THR A 153 -5.82 -29.22 -11.96
C THR A 153 -7.08 -28.49 -11.50
N VAL A 154 -7.05 -27.86 -10.32
CA VAL A 154 -8.20 -27.08 -9.80
C VAL A 154 -8.35 -25.79 -10.61
N LYS A 155 -9.58 -25.47 -11.04
CA LYS A 155 -9.83 -24.22 -11.77
C LYS A 155 -9.54 -23.02 -10.88
N ILE A 156 -8.62 -22.15 -11.29
CA ILE A 156 -8.31 -20.91 -10.60
C ILE A 156 -8.77 -19.73 -11.46
N THR A 157 -9.36 -18.73 -10.81
CA THR A 157 -9.66 -17.43 -11.40
C THR A 157 -9.06 -16.32 -10.56
N ALA A 158 -8.26 -15.45 -11.17
CA ALA A 158 -7.59 -14.36 -10.49
C ALA A 158 -7.95 -13.01 -11.11
N ALA A 159 -8.02 -11.96 -10.28
CA ALA A 159 -8.08 -10.59 -10.75
C ALA A 159 -6.66 -10.02 -10.77
N THR A 160 -6.31 -9.27 -11.81
CA THR A 160 -5.01 -8.62 -11.92
C THR A 160 -5.19 -7.22 -12.49
N TYR A 161 -4.58 -6.24 -11.83
CA TYR A 161 -4.76 -4.84 -12.18
C TYR A 161 -3.49 -4.33 -12.87
N PHE A 162 -3.67 -3.73 -14.05
CA PHE A 162 -2.56 -3.36 -14.92
C PHE A 162 -1.68 -2.24 -14.32
N GLU A 163 -2.30 -1.27 -13.64
CA GLU A 163 -1.61 -0.13 -13.01
C GLU A 163 -1.57 -0.25 -11.47
N ASP A 164 -1.55 -1.47 -10.92
CA ASP A 164 -1.43 -1.66 -9.47
C ASP A 164 -0.07 -1.15 -8.97
N MET A 165 -0.08 -0.30 -7.94
CA MET A 165 1.14 0.26 -7.35
C MET A 165 1.87 -0.72 -6.40
N TYR A 166 1.17 -1.73 -5.90
CA TYR A 166 1.70 -2.67 -4.91
C TYR A 166 2.15 -3.98 -5.56
N VAL A 167 1.43 -4.44 -6.58
CA VAL A 167 1.74 -5.70 -7.29
C VAL A 167 2.09 -5.39 -8.73
N ASP A 168 3.39 -5.36 -9.04
CA ASP A 168 3.87 -5.13 -10.40
C ASP A 168 3.24 -6.11 -11.40
N PHE A 169 2.71 -5.58 -12.49
CA PHE A 169 1.97 -6.36 -13.47
C PHE A 169 2.84 -7.45 -14.10
N ALA A 170 4.10 -7.18 -14.45
CA ALA A 170 4.97 -8.17 -15.07
C ALA A 170 5.28 -9.33 -14.11
N ARG A 171 5.50 -9.04 -12.82
CA ARG A 171 5.65 -10.06 -11.77
C ARG A 171 4.37 -10.87 -11.56
N ALA A 172 3.21 -10.21 -11.57
CA ALA A 172 1.92 -10.90 -11.49
C ALA A 172 1.72 -11.85 -12.67
N GLN A 173 2.06 -11.42 -13.90
CA GLN A 173 1.98 -12.26 -15.10
C GLN A 173 2.93 -13.46 -15.03
N LYS A 174 4.18 -13.27 -14.59
CA LYS A 174 5.11 -14.39 -14.36
C LYS A 174 4.53 -15.43 -13.41
N THR A 175 3.92 -14.98 -12.32
CA THR A 175 3.28 -15.88 -11.34
C THR A 175 2.07 -16.59 -11.97
N ALA A 176 1.19 -15.85 -12.64
CA ALA A 176 0.01 -16.41 -13.29
C ALA A 176 0.36 -17.48 -14.33
N CYS A 177 1.38 -17.24 -15.17
CA CYS A 177 1.87 -18.19 -16.17
C CYS A 177 2.50 -19.44 -15.55
N SER A 178 2.96 -19.37 -14.29
CA SER A 178 3.57 -20.51 -13.60
C SER A 178 2.56 -21.44 -12.91
N ILE A 179 1.28 -21.05 -12.84
CA ILE A 179 0.24 -21.79 -12.14
C ILE A 179 -0.68 -22.49 -13.15
N GLY A 180 -0.82 -23.81 -13.01
CA GLY A 180 -1.71 -24.62 -13.83
C GLY A 180 -3.18 -24.26 -13.63
N ASN A 181 -3.95 -24.32 -14.72
CA ASN A 181 -5.40 -24.09 -14.76
C ASN A 181 -5.87 -22.73 -14.20
N LEU A 182 -5.02 -21.70 -14.29
CA LEU A 182 -5.34 -20.33 -13.91
C LEU A 182 -5.86 -19.51 -15.11
N GLN A 183 -6.95 -18.77 -14.91
CA GLN A 183 -7.43 -17.75 -15.85
C GLN A 183 -7.54 -16.40 -15.14
N GLN A 184 -7.29 -15.30 -15.85
CA GLN A 184 -7.26 -13.95 -15.28
C GLN A 184 -8.36 -13.06 -15.83
N TYR A 185 -8.96 -12.26 -14.95
CA TYR A 185 -9.58 -10.99 -15.29
C TYR A 185 -8.53 -9.89 -15.15
N ILE A 186 -8.09 -9.32 -16.27
CA ILE A 186 -7.12 -8.23 -16.28
C ILE A 186 -7.85 -6.90 -16.51
N SER A 187 -7.60 -5.91 -15.65
CA SER A 187 -8.25 -4.60 -15.77
C SER A 187 -7.26 -3.44 -15.61
N ASN A 188 -7.38 -2.44 -16.49
CA ASN A 188 -6.71 -1.15 -16.37
C ASN A 188 -7.63 -0.05 -15.81
N GLN A 189 -8.88 -0.38 -15.46
CA GLN A 189 -9.85 0.54 -14.86
C GLN A 189 -9.88 0.43 -13.32
N HIS A 190 -9.19 -0.58 -12.79
CA HIS A 190 -9.20 -0.97 -11.39
C HIS A 190 -7.77 -0.95 -10.83
N LEU A 191 -7.67 -0.78 -9.52
CA LEU A 191 -6.43 -0.75 -8.75
C LEU A 191 -6.56 -1.69 -7.55
N HIS A 192 -5.51 -1.78 -6.73
CA HIS A 192 -5.41 -2.66 -5.55
C HIS A 192 -6.69 -2.80 -4.71
N SER A 193 -7.40 -1.70 -4.45
CA SER A 193 -8.62 -1.68 -3.63
C SER A 193 -9.91 -2.08 -4.36
N ALA A 194 -9.84 -2.59 -5.59
CA ALA A 194 -11.00 -2.70 -6.47
C ALA A 194 -12.10 -3.62 -5.94
N ILE A 195 -11.77 -4.77 -5.33
CA ILE A 195 -12.78 -5.63 -4.71
C ILE A 195 -13.60 -4.90 -3.62
N ARG A 196 -12.99 -3.94 -2.91
CA ARG A 196 -13.67 -3.13 -1.89
C ARG A 196 -14.51 -2.01 -2.50
N LYS A 197 -14.04 -1.42 -3.61
CA LYS A 197 -14.68 -0.26 -4.24
C LYS A 197 -15.78 -0.63 -5.23
N ASP A 198 -15.60 -1.72 -5.96
CA ASP A 198 -16.53 -2.25 -6.95
C ASP A 198 -16.58 -3.78 -6.88
N PRO A 199 -17.13 -4.35 -5.79
CA PRO A 199 -17.21 -5.80 -5.62
C PRO A 199 -18.06 -6.47 -6.71
N ALA A 200 -19.11 -5.80 -7.18
CA ALA A 200 -20.05 -6.36 -8.14
C ALA A 200 -19.36 -6.66 -9.48
N THR A 201 -18.63 -5.69 -10.03
CA THR A 201 -17.88 -5.88 -11.29
C THR A 201 -16.79 -6.93 -11.12
N ILE A 202 -15.98 -6.84 -10.05
CA ILE A 202 -14.84 -7.74 -9.86
C ILE A 202 -15.31 -9.18 -9.62
N LEU A 203 -16.24 -9.41 -8.69
CA LEU A 203 -16.71 -10.76 -8.40
C LEU A 203 -17.54 -11.32 -9.56
N GLY A 204 -18.34 -10.50 -10.24
CA GLY A 204 -19.09 -10.91 -11.43
C GLY A 204 -18.16 -11.43 -12.52
N ALA A 205 -17.09 -10.70 -12.84
CA ALA A 205 -16.10 -11.15 -13.81
C ALA A 205 -15.42 -12.46 -13.40
N LEU A 206 -14.99 -12.58 -12.13
CA LEU A 206 -14.37 -13.80 -11.62
C LEU A 206 -15.32 -15.00 -11.69
N PHE A 207 -16.58 -14.84 -11.30
CA PHE A 207 -17.56 -15.91 -11.38
C PHE A 207 -17.87 -16.33 -12.81
N THR A 208 -17.97 -15.39 -13.76
CA THR A 208 -18.14 -15.72 -15.18
C THR A 208 -16.97 -16.55 -15.70
N ILE A 209 -15.73 -16.11 -15.47
CA ILE A 209 -14.53 -16.87 -15.87
C ILE A 209 -14.49 -18.25 -15.19
N SER A 210 -14.94 -18.35 -13.93
CA SER A 210 -14.86 -19.61 -13.17
C SER A 210 -15.71 -20.73 -13.78
N ARG A 211 -16.79 -20.40 -14.49
CA ARG A 211 -17.66 -21.37 -15.17
C ARG A 211 -16.95 -22.04 -16.35
N ARG A 212 -15.95 -21.39 -16.95
CA ARG A 212 -15.25 -21.85 -18.17
C ARG A 212 -16.21 -22.01 -19.37
N GLU A 213 -17.27 -21.22 -19.38
CA GLU A 213 -18.15 -21.07 -20.54
C GLU A 213 -17.45 -20.08 -21.48
N MET A 214 -16.99 -20.59 -22.62
CA MET A 214 -16.48 -19.77 -23.71
C MET A 214 -17.53 -19.81 -24.82
N ASP A 215 -17.79 -18.66 -25.44
CA ASP A 215 -18.61 -18.56 -26.65
C ASP A 215 -17.97 -19.32 -27.83
#